data_AF-A0A154PJW2-F1
#
_entry.id   AF-A0A154PJW2-F1
#
_cell.length_a   1.000
_cell.length_b   1.000
_cell.length_c   1.000
_cell.angle_alpha   90.00
_cell.angle_beta   90.00
_cell.angle_gamma   90.00
#
_symmetry.space_group_name_H-M   'P 1'
#
loop_
_entity.id
_entity.type
_entity.pdbx_description
1 polymer ?
#
loop_
_entity_poly.entity_id
_entity_poly.type
_entity_poly.pdbx_seq_one_letter_code
_entity_poly.pdbx_strand_id
1 'polypeptide(L)'
;STSIAATAFAIATSAASNPPDREGNGNNRSGSCKSVSGRKESIVSTAATMRVLNVLRHWVSKHAQDFESDQRLKSLTIKFLEDIIYCPNLLPAEHKAANRVLRLITKEEQEGNKVDLKKLLTPPTIAHVIREIRNFQQTPYKIKLITKVTNYLLDPSLLLNEKDLYRMSVEIEPRTSRISSSPLINLPPSVSNTPTK
;
A
#
# COMPACT_ATOMS: atom_id res chain seq x y z
N SER A 1 -35.45 -13.28 -33.07
CA SER A 1 -33.98 -13.18 -33.09
C SER A 1 -33.34 -14.57 -33.02
N THR A 2 -33.23 -15.28 -34.15
CA THR A 2 -32.70 -16.66 -34.21
C THR A 2 -31.76 -16.91 -35.41
N SER A 3 -31.41 -15.89 -36.18
CA SER A 3 -30.61 -16.05 -37.42
C SER A 3 -29.09 -16.11 -37.20
N ILE A 4 -28.56 -15.51 -36.13
CA ILE A 4 -27.10 -15.44 -35.89
C ILE A 4 -26.51 -16.79 -35.44
N ALA A 5 -27.25 -17.57 -34.63
CA ALA A 5 -26.79 -18.87 -34.16
C ALA A 5 -26.71 -19.90 -35.30
N ALA A 6 -27.66 -19.86 -36.24
CA ALA A 6 -27.68 -20.76 -37.40
C ALA A 6 -26.47 -20.50 -38.33
N THR A 7 -26.10 -19.25 -38.56
CA THR A 7 -24.93 -18.88 -39.37
C THR A 7 -23.61 -19.35 -38.75
N ALA A 8 -23.48 -19.31 -37.43
CA ALA A 8 -22.26 -19.75 -36.73
C ALA A 8 -22.02 -21.27 -36.87
N PHE A 9 -23.07 -22.10 -36.82
CA PHE A 9 -22.95 -23.55 -36.98
C PHE A 9 -22.59 -23.98 -38.41
N ALA A 10 -23.07 -23.26 -39.43
CA ALA A 10 -22.74 -23.54 -40.83
C ALA A 10 -21.26 -23.26 -41.16
N ILE A 11 -20.68 -22.19 -40.59
CA ILE A 11 -19.27 -21.82 -40.80
C ILE A 11 -18.32 -22.85 -40.15
N ALA A 12 -18.69 -23.41 -39.00
CA ALA A 12 -17.86 -24.39 -38.31
C ALA A 12 -17.74 -25.73 -39.05
N THR A 13 -18.73 -26.10 -39.87
CA THR A 13 -18.77 -27.40 -40.57
C THR A 13 -18.13 -27.36 -41.97
N SER A 14 -18.08 -26.20 -42.63
CA SER A 14 -17.53 -26.09 -43.99
C SER A 14 -16.00 -26.09 -44.08
N ALA A 15 -15.29 -26.07 -42.94
CA ALA A 15 -13.82 -26.11 -42.89
C ALA A 15 -13.24 -27.52 -42.62
N ALA A 16 -14.07 -28.56 -42.48
CA ALA A 16 -13.60 -29.93 -42.34
C ALA A 16 -13.30 -30.57 -43.72
N SER A 17 -12.23 -30.12 -44.38
CA SER A 17 -11.67 -30.82 -45.53
C SER A 17 -10.90 -32.06 -45.06
N ASN A 18 -11.25 -33.22 -45.63
CA ASN A 18 -10.59 -34.52 -45.46
C ASN A 18 -9.05 -34.43 -45.57
N PRO A 19 -8.28 -35.27 -44.84
CA PRO A 19 -6.87 -35.45 -45.13
C PRO A 19 -6.71 -36.20 -46.47
N PRO A 20 -5.76 -35.81 -47.34
CA PRO A 20 -5.50 -36.54 -48.57
C PRO A 20 -4.84 -37.90 -48.26
N ASP A 21 -5.25 -38.92 -49.01
CA ASP A 21 -4.67 -40.26 -48.99
C ASP A 21 -3.15 -40.22 -49.23
N ARG A 22 -2.40 -40.86 -48.33
CA ARG A 22 -0.96 -41.12 -48.48
C ARG A 22 -0.77 -42.39 -49.29
N GLU A 23 -0.54 -42.23 -50.59
CA GLU A 23 0.18 -43.23 -51.39
C GLU A 23 1.68 -42.92 -51.46
N GLY A 24 2.47 -43.97 -51.65
CA GLY A 24 3.89 -44.06 -51.30
C GLY A 24 4.83 -43.09 -52.03
N ASN A 25 5.99 -42.85 -51.40
CA ASN A 25 7.31 -43.20 -51.95
C ASN A 25 8.45 -42.56 -51.11
N GLY A 26 9.43 -43.39 -50.72
CA GLY A 26 10.86 -43.05 -50.70
C GLY A 26 11.40 -41.88 -49.86
N ASN A 27 12.21 -42.25 -48.86
CA ASN A 27 13.48 -41.60 -48.49
C ASN A 27 13.49 -40.14 -48.02
N ASN A 28 13.61 -39.94 -46.69
CA ASN A 28 14.81 -39.36 -46.07
C ASN A 28 14.63 -39.20 -44.56
N ARG A 29 15.45 -39.95 -43.81
CA ARG A 29 15.74 -39.68 -42.41
C ARG A 29 16.59 -38.41 -42.31
N SER A 30 16.41 -37.71 -41.18
CA SER A 30 17.29 -36.69 -40.58
C SER A 30 16.90 -35.23 -40.84
N GLY A 31 16.38 -34.56 -39.80
CA GLY A 31 16.29 -33.10 -39.80
C GLY A 31 15.35 -32.39 -38.83
N SER A 32 14.44 -33.05 -38.10
CA SER A 32 13.38 -32.35 -37.34
C SER A 32 13.42 -32.60 -35.83
N CYS A 33 14.51 -32.19 -35.18
CA CYS A 33 14.55 -32.03 -33.71
C CYS A 33 15.00 -30.61 -33.28
N LYS A 34 15.66 -29.84 -34.17
CA LYS A 34 16.06 -28.45 -33.90
C LYS A 34 14.89 -27.44 -33.94
N SER A 35 13.87 -27.70 -34.76
CA SER A 35 12.71 -26.81 -34.96
C SER A 35 11.79 -26.73 -33.74
N VAL A 36 11.76 -27.76 -32.90
CA VAL A 36 11.00 -27.78 -31.64
C VAL A 36 11.73 -26.99 -30.55
N SER A 37 13.08 -27.00 -30.54
CA SER A 37 13.88 -26.22 -29.58
C SER A 37 13.75 -24.72 -29.82
N GLY A 38 13.94 -24.25 -31.06
CA GLY A 38 13.80 -22.82 -31.38
C GLY A 38 12.39 -22.27 -31.16
N ARG A 39 11.35 -23.09 -31.35
CA ARG A 39 9.96 -22.69 -31.07
C ARG A 39 9.70 -22.59 -29.57
N LYS A 40 10.25 -23.52 -28.77
CA LYS A 40 10.17 -23.47 -27.30
C LYS A 40 10.97 -22.30 -26.75
N GLU A 41 12.16 -22.04 -27.27
CA GLU A 41 12.99 -20.89 -26.92
C GLU A 41 12.31 -19.57 -27.28
N SER A 42 11.64 -19.48 -28.43
CA SER A 42 10.85 -18.31 -28.82
C SER A 42 9.66 -18.10 -27.87
N ILE A 43 8.94 -19.15 -27.48
CA ILE A 43 7.83 -19.06 -26.51
C ILE A 43 8.34 -18.64 -25.12
N VAL A 44 9.46 -19.21 -24.66
CA VAL A 44 10.08 -18.85 -23.38
C VAL A 44 10.60 -17.41 -23.42
N SER A 45 11.22 -16.99 -24.52
CA SER A 45 11.70 -15.61 -24.71
C SER A 45 10.54 -14.63 -24.73
N THR A 46 9.45 -14.94 -25.44
CA THR A 46 8.24 -14.13 -25.46
C THR A 46 7.58 -14.06 -24.09
N ALA A 47 7.47 -15.19 -23.40
CA ALA A 47 6.93 -15.24 -22.05
C ALA A 47 7.78 -14.39 -21.09
N ALA A 48 9.10 -14.48 -21.17
CA ALA A 48 10.03 -13.68 -20.37
C ALA A 48 9.86 -12.18 -20.65
N THR A 49 9.83 -11.76 -21.91
CA THR A 49 9.59 -10.36 -22.31
C THR A 49 8.27 -9.84 -21.75
N MET A 50 7.18 -10.59 -21.93
CA MET A 50 5.87 -10.21 -21.40
C MET A 50 5.86 -10.13 -19.87
N ARG A 51 6.64 -10.95 -19.16
CA ARG A 51 6.79 -10.87 -17.70
C ARG A 51 7.46 -9.56 -17.30
N VAL A 52 8.59 -9.21 -17.95
CA VAL A 52 9.31 -7.96 -17.69
C VAL A 52 8.42 -6.74 -17.96
N LEU A 53 7.76 -6.70 -19.12
CA LEU A 53 6.88 -5.59 -19.49
C LEU A 53 5.70 -5.43 -18.52
N ASN A 54 5.14 -6.54 -18.02
CA ASN A 54 4.06 -6.50 -17.04
C ASN A 54 4.51 -5.99 -15.67
N VAL A 55 5.71 -6.39 -15.22
CA VAL A 55 6.30 -5.88 -13.97
C VAL A 55 6.57 -4.38 -14.09
N LEU A 56 7.20 -3.93 -15.19
CA LEU A 56 7.43 -2.52 -15.44
C LEU A 56 6.12 -1.72 -15.51
N ARG A 57 5.09 -2.25 -16.18
CA ARG A 57 3.76 -1.63 -16.20
C ARG A 57 3.21 -1.43 -14.79
N HIS A 58 3.28 -2.47 -13.95
CA HIS A 58 2.78 -2.39 -12.58
C HIS A 58 3.57 -1.39 -11.75
N TRP A 59 4.90 -1.41 -11.85
CA TRP A 59 5.78 -0.52 -11.14
C TRP A 59 5.51 0.94 -11.53
N VAL A 60 5.50 1.27 -12.82
CA VAL A 60 5.19 2.62 -13.31
C VAL A 60 3.80 3.07 -12.83
N SER A 61 2.78 2.20 -12.88
CA SER A 61 1.41 2.58 -12.45
C SER A 61 1.21 2.70 -10.93
N LYS A 62 2.05 2.08 -10.11
CA LYS A 62 1.86 2.06 -8.64
C LYS A 62 2.88 2.88 -7.88
N HIS A 63 4.08 3.01 -8.41
CA HIS A 63 5.18 3.75 -7.81
C HIS A 63 5.81 4.69 -8.85
N ALA A 64 4.98 5.49 -9.52
CA ALA A 64 5.43 6.50 -10.47
C ALA A 64 6.47 7.48 -9.87
N GLN A 65 6.35 7.74 -8.56
CA GLN A 65 7.27 8.60 -7.79
C GLN A 65 8.74 8.17 -7.90
N ASP A 66 9.04 6.88 -8.04
CA ASP A 66 10.43 6.40 -8.20
C ASP A 66 11.06 6.97 -9.48
N PHE A 67 10.26 7.16 -10.53
CA PHE A 67 10.68 7.73 -11.81
C PHE A 67 10.61 9.26 -11.85
N GLU A 68 9.80 9.90 -11.00
CA GLU A 68 9.78 11.35 -10.83
C GLU A 68 10.98 11.84 -10.02
N SER A 69 11.29 11.14 -8.93
CA SER A 69 12.40 11.44 -8.04
C SER A 69 13.77 11.14 -8.67
N ASP A 70 13.87 10.08 -9.47
CA ASP A 70 15.09 9.70 -10.20
C ASP A 70 14.91 9.79 -11.72
N GLN A 71 15.34 10.92 -12.29
CA GLN A 71 15.31 11.16 -13.74
C GLN A 71 16.27 10.24 -14.52
N ARG A 72 17.34 9.73 -13.89
CA ARG A 72 18.26 8.80 -14.54
C ARG A 72 17.59 7.44 -14.72
N LEU A 73 16.90 6.94 -13.70
CA LEU A 73 16.09 5.72 -13.78
C LEU A 73 15.01 5.82 -14.86
N LYS A 74 14.29 6.95 -14.90
CA LYS A 74 13.29 7.25 -15.93
C LYS A 74 13.87 7.19 -17.33
N SER A 75 14.99 7.87 -17.55
CA SER A 75 15.66 7.94 -18.86
C SER A 75 16.17 6.57 -19.33
N LEU A 76 16.77 5.78 -18.44
CA LEU A 76 17.23 4.42 -18.75
C LEU A 76 16.07 3.48 -19.08
N THR A 77 14.97 3.58 -18.34
CA THR A 77 13.77 2.76 -18.57
C THR A 77 13.09 3.11 -19.89
N ILE A 78 13.01 4.40 -20.23
CA ILE A 78 12.52 4.85 -21.55
C ILE A 78 13.39 4.29 -22.66
N LYS A 79 14.72 4.45 -22.56
CA LYS A 79 15.66 3.92 -23.56
C LYS A 79 15.53 2.41 -23.75
N PHE A 80 15.43 1.66 -22.65
CA PHE A 80 15.20 0.21 -22.70
C PHE A 80 13.89 -0.16 -23.41
N LEU A 81 12.80 0.57 -23.15
CA LEU A 81 11.52 0.34 -23.81
C LEU A 81 11.58 0.68 -25.30
N GLU A 82 12.29 1.73 -25.69
CA GLU A 82 12.56 2.08 -27.09
C GLU A 82 13.36 0.97 -27.78
N ASP A 83 14.46 0.51 -27.17
CA ASP A 83 15.29 -0.58 -27.69
C ASP A 83 14.49 -1.88 -27.89
N ILE A 84 13.58 -2.21 -26.97
CA ILE A 84 12.64 -3.34 -27.12
C ILE A 84 11.72 -3.14 -28.32
N ILE A 85 11.19 -1.94 -28.52
CA ILE A 85 10.26 -1.64 -29.62
C ILE A 85 10.95 -1.71 -30.99
N TYR A 86 12.27 -1.54 -31.08
CA TYR A 86 13.02 -1.69 -32.34
C TYR A 86 13.40 -3.15 -32.66
N CYS A 87 13.10 -4.12 -31.79
CA CYS A 87 13.41 -5.52 -32.04
C CYS A 87 12.47 -6.14 -33.10
N PRO A 88 12.98 -6.64 -34.25
CA PRO A 88 12.15 -7.11 -35.37
C PRO A 88 11.42 -8.45 -35.13
N ASN A 89 11.79 -9.19 -34.08
CA ASN A 89 11.24 -10.50 -33.74
C ASN A 89 10.17 -10.44 -32.64
N LEU A 90 9.70 -9.23 -32.30
CA LEU A 90 8.76 -9.01 -31.22
C LEU A 90 7.31 -9.25 -31.72
N LEU A 91 6.48 -9.89 -30.89
CA LEU A 91 5.08 -10.12 -31.23
C LEU A 91 4.29 -8.81 -31.15
N PRO A 92 3.18 -8.68 -31.91
CA PRO A 92 2.31 -7.50 -31.84
C PRO A 92 1.80 -7.20 -30.42
N ALA A 93 1.59 -8.24 -29.60
CA ALA A 93 1.16 -8.09 -28.21
C ALA A 93 2.25 -7.45 -27.33
N GLU A 94 3.51 -7.83 -27.54
CA GLU A 94 4.67 -7.30 -26.81
C GLU A 94 4.93 -5.84 -27.21
N HIS A 95 4.89 -5.52 -28.50
CA HIS A 95 4.97 -4.13 -28.96
C HIS A 95 3.88 -3.26 -28.34
N LYS A 96 2.65 -3.76 -28.29
CA LYS A 96 1.52 -3.03 -27.68
C LYS A 96 1.71 -2.85 -26.17
N ALA A 97 2.26 -3.85 -25.48
CA ALA A 97 2.55 -3.76 -24.06
C ALA A 97 3.67 -2.75 -23.77
N ALA A 98 4.79 -2.81 -24.50
CA ALA A 98 5.91 -1.87 -24.36
C ALA A 98 5.48 -0.42 -24.61
N ASN A 99 4.74 -0.17 -25.69
CA ASN A 99 4.20 1.16 -26.00
C ASN A 99 3.24 1.69 -24.91
N ARG A 100 2.49 0.80 -24.26
CA ARG A 100 1.61 1.18 -23.15
C ARG A 100 2.42 1.62 -21.94
N VAL A 101 3.47 0.90 -21.58
CA VAL A 101 4.38 1.30 -20.49
C VAL A 101 5.07 2.61 -20.83
N LEU A 102 5.58 2.75 -22.06
CA LEU A 102 6.22 3.96 -22.53
C LEU A 102 5.31 5.19 -22.40
N ARG A 103 4.03 5.06 -22.77
CA ARG A 103 3.03 6.13 -22.60
C ARG A 103 2.77 6.48 -21.15
N LEU A 104 2.73 5.50 -20.25
CA LEU A 104 2.52 5.76 -18.82
C LEU A 104 3.72 6.54 -18.26
N ILE A 105 4.94 6.08 -18.50
CA ILE A 105 6.15 6.72 -17.95
C ILE A 105 6.43 8.11 -18.56
N THR A 106 5.96 8.39 -19.78
CA THR A 106 6.12 9.73 -20.42
C THR A 106 4.94 10.68 -20.23
N LYS A 107 3.69 10.20 -20.09
CA LYS A 107 2.50 11.08 -20.02
C LYS A 107 1.93 11.31 -18.63
N GLU A 108 2.43 10.64 -17.59
CA GLU A 108 1.95 10.82 -16.21
C GLU A 108 2.50 12.11 -15.56
N GLU A 109 2.40 13.24 -16.27
CA GLU A 109 2.55 14.60 -15.70
C GLU A 109 1.27 15.08 -14.99
N GLN A 110 0.24 14.24 -14.89
CA GLN A 110 -0.95 14.65 -14.14
C GLN A 110 -0.67 14.56 -12.64
N GLU A 111 -0.47 15.73 -12.02
CA GLU A 111 -0.44 16.01 -10.58
C GLU A 111 -1.73 15.60 -9.83
N GLY A 112 -2.41 14.51 -10.21
CA GLY A 112 -3.69 14.09 -9.65
C GLY A 112 -3.61 13.59 -8.21
N ASN A 113 -2.42 13.27 -7.70
CA ASN A 113 -2.22 12.73 -6.36
C ASN A 113 -1.29 13.57 -5.47
N LYS A 114 -0.87 14.76 -5.91
CA LYS A 114 -0.04 15.63 -5.07
C LYS A 114 -0.93 16.37 -4.09
N VAL A 115 -1.03 15.84 -2.88
CA VAL A 115 -1.73 16.53 -1.78
C VAL A 115 -0.98 17.82 -1.47
N ASP A 116 -1.63 18.96 -1.66
CA ASP A 116 -1.05 20.25 -1.30
C ASP A 116 -0.98 20.39 0.23
N LEU A 117 0.20 20.10 0.78
CA LEU A 117 0.50 20.22 2.20
C LEU A 117 0.23 21.64 2.71
N LYS A 118 0.43 22.68 1.89
CA LYS A 118 0.17 24.07 2.32
C LYS A 118 -1.30 24.25 2.64
N LYS A 119 -2.21 23.76 1.79
CA LYS A 119 -3.65 23.79 2.00
C LYS A 119 -4.12 22.98 3.23
N LEU A 120 -3.39 21.93 3.62
CA LEU A 120 -3.70 21.17 4.83
C LEU A 120 -3.19 21.83 6.11
N LEU A 121 -2.02 22.48 6.06
CA LEU A 121 -1.43 23.17 7.20
C LEU A 121 -1.96 24.60 7.38
N THR A 122 -2.64 25.18 6.39
CA THR A 122 -3.29 26.49 6.56
C THR A 122 -4.38 26.39 7.61
N PRO A 123 -4.36 27.24 8.66
CA PRO A 123 -5.42 27.28 9.65
C PRO A 123 -6.80 27.46 8.99
N PRO A 124 -7.84 26.78 9.49
CA PRO A 124 -9.19 26.98 8.99
C PRO A 124 -9.59 28.44 9.12
N THR A 125 -10.32 28.95 8.13
CA THR A 125 -10.79 30.33 8.16
C THR A 125 -11.74 30.54 9.35
N ILE A 126 -11.84 31.77 9.86
CA ILE A 126 -12.74 32.10 10.98
C ILE A 126 -14.18 31.65 10.68
N ALA A 127 -14.64 31.79 9.42
CA ALA A 127 -15.94 31.31 8.98
C ALA A 127 -16.11 29.79 9.11
N HIS A 128 -15.05 29.02 8.84
CA HIS A 128 -15.05 27.58 9.01
C HIS A 128 -15.20 27.20 10.48
N VAL A 129 -14.41 27.81 11.36
CA VAL A 129 -14.47 27.57 12.81
C VAL A 129 -15.84 27.93 13.38
N ILE A 130 -16.40 29.08 12.99
CA ILE A 130 -17.76 29.51 13.40
C ILE A 130 -18.80 28.49 12.96
N ARG A 131 -18.71 27.97 11.73
CA ARG A 131 -19.63 26.95 11.21
C ARG A 131 -19.55 25.65 12.03
N GLU A 132 -18.35 25.21 12.40
CA GLU A 132 -18.16 24.03 13.25
C GLU A 132 -18.74 24.23 14.65
N ILE A 133 -18.48 25.38 15.30
CA ILE A 133 -19.05 25.71 16.61
C ILE A 133 -20.58 25.67 16.54
N ARG A 134 -21.18 26.28 15.51
CA ARG A 134 -22.63 26.25 15.29
C ARG A 134 -23.14 24.82 15.13
N ASN A 135 -22.42 23.97 14.40
CA ASN A 135 -22.79 22.56 14.22
C ASN A 135 -22.86 21.83 15.57
N PHE A 136 -21.86 22.01 16.45
CA PHE A 136 -21.85 21.39 17.77
C PHE A 136 -22.93 21.95 18.71
N GLN A 137 -23.31 23.21 18.56
CA GLN A 137 -24.34 23.85 19.39
C GLN A 137 -25.78 23.57 18.92
N GLN A 138 -25.99 23.12 17.69
CA GLN A 138 -27.33 22.89 17.11
C GLN A 138 -28.03 21.62 17.61
N THR A 139 -27.30 20.68 18.22
CA THR A 139 -27.89 19.41 18.65
C THR A 139 -28.28 19.49 20.13
N PRO A 140 -29.58 19.58 20.48
CA PRO A 140 -30.01 19.64 21.87
C PRO A 140 -29.75 18.31 22.59
N TYR A 141 -29.26 18.38 23.82
CA TYR A 141 -29.10 17.21 24.67
C TYR A 141 -30.45 16.64 25.09
N LYS A 142 -30.59 15.31 25.04
CA LYS A 142 -31.77 14.57 25.53
C LYS A 142 -31.63 14.13 26.99
N ILE A 143 -30.91 14.91 27.79
CA ILE A 143 -30.63 14.61 29.20
C ILE A 143 -31.66 15.34 30.04
N LYS A 144 -32.39 14.60 30.90
CA LYS A 144 -33.36 15.19 31.82
C LYS A 144 -32.63 15.91 32.95
N LEU A 145 -33.12 17.10 33.32
CA LEU A 145 -32.60 17.86 34.44
C LEU A 145 -32.92 17.15 35.77
N ILE A 146 -31.91 16.98 36.62
CA ILE A 146 -32.08 16.45 37.97
C ILE A 146 -31.66 17.54 38.96
N THR A 147 -32.64 18.21 39.57
CA THR A 147 -32.43 19.41 40.40
C THR A 147 -31.45 19.19 41.55
N LYS A 148 -31.49 18.01 42.20
CA LYS A 148 -30.54 17.68 43.28
C LYS A 148 -29.08 17.68 42.79
N VAL A 149 -28.84 17.09 41.63
CA VAL A 149 -27.50 17.01 41.02
C VAL A 149 -27.08 18.40 40.55
N THR A 150 -27.98 19.15 39.91
CA THR A 150 -27.69 20.51 39.46
C THR A 150 -27.32 21.44 40.61
N ASN A 151 -28.07 21.39 41.73
CA ASN A 151 -27.76 22.22 42.89
C ASN A 151 -26.40 21.86 43.51
N TYR A 152 -26.06 20.58 43.59
CA TYR A 152 -24.75 20.14 44.06
C TYR A 152 -23.62 20.61 43.13
N LEU A 153 -23.78 20.48 41.81
CA LEU A 153 -22.78 20.89 40.84
C LEU A 153 -22.59 22.41 40.75
N LEU A 154 -23.63 23.19 41.06
CA LEU A 154 -23.62 24.64 41.02
C LEU A 154 -23.22 25.29 42.35
N ASP A 155 -22.97 24.52 43.40
CA ASP A 155 -22.59 25.02 44.73
C ASP A 155 -21.12 25.49 44.74
N PRO A 156 -20.85 26.81 44.79
CA PRO A 156 -19.49 27.33 44.78
C PRO A 156 -18.73 27.05 46.08
N SER A 157 -19.42 26.70 47.18
CA SER A 157 -18.77 26.39 48.45
C SER A 157 -17.96 25.10 48.42
N LEU A 158 -18.23 24.24 47.43
CA LEU A 158 -17.47 23.02 47.17
C LEU A 158 -16.14 23.29 46.45
N LEU A 159 -15.91 24.51 45.97
CA LEU A 159 -14.67 24.86 45.28
C LEU A 159 -13.54 25.09 46.29
N LEU A 160 -12.45 24.32 46.11
CA LEU A 160 -11.22 24.47 46.87
C LEU A 160 -10.19 25.24 46.03
N ASN A 161 -9.48 26.18 46.66
CA ASN A 161 -8.35 26.82 46.02
C ASN A 161 -7.20 25.82 45.85
N GLU A 162 -6.35 26.06 44.86
CA GLU A 162 -5.18 25.20 44.57
C GLU A 162 -4.32 24.94 45.81
N LYS A 163 -4.06 25.98 46.62
CA LYS A 163 -3.27 25.88 47.85
C LYS A 163 -3.91 24.99 48.91
N ASP A 164 -5.24 25.04 49.01
CA ASP A 164 -6.01 24.27 50.01
C ASP A 164 -6.09 22.81 49.57
N LEU A 165 -6.33 22.57 48.28
CA LEU A 165 -6.34 21.24 47.68
C LEU A 165 -4.98 20.54 47.81
N TYR A 166 -3.88 21.27 47.57
CA TYR A 166 -2.53 20.75 47.76
C TYR A 166 -2.25 20.37 49.21
N ARG A 167 -2.60 21.25 50.15
CA ARG A 167 -2.40 21.00 51.58
C ARG A 167 -3.19 19.78 52.06
N MET A 168 -4.48 19.72 51.71
CA MET A 168 -5.33 18.56 52.01
C MET A 168 -4.78 17.27 51.37
N SER A 169 -4.26 17.34 50.15
CA SER A 169 -3.65 16.17 49.49
C SER A 169 -2.43 15.65 50.26
N VAL A 170 -1.56 16.53 50.76
CA VAL A 170 -0.38 16.14 51.55
C VAL A 170 -0.77 15.62 52.94
N GLU A 171 -1.86 16.12 53.51
CA GLU A 171 -2.40 15.62 54.78
C GLU A 171 -3.01 14.21 54.65
N ILE A 172 -3.76 13.96 53.56
CA ILE A 172 -4.34 12.64 53.26
C ILE A 172 -3.24 11.62 52.98
N GLU A 173 -2.24 11.99 52.17
CA GLU A 173 -1.10 11.14 51.85
C GLU A 173 0.22 11.89 52.08
N PRO A 174 0.85 11.71 53.25
CA PRO A 174 2.13 12.33 53.55
C PRO A 174 3.22 11.84 52.60
N ARG A 175 3.98 12.77 52.01
CA ARG A 175 5.09 12.39 51.14
C ARG A 175 6.14 11.64 51.95
N THR A 176 6.34 10.36 51.64
CA THR A 176 7.45 9.59 52.18
C THR A 176 8.75 10.26 51.76
N SER A 177 9.55 10.69 52.73
CA SER A 177 10.90 11.18 52.47
C SER A 177 11.69 10.11 51.73
N ARG A 178 12.08 10.37 50.47
CA ARG A 178 13.00 9.51 49.70
C ARG A 178 14.45 9.65 50.20
N ILE A 179 14.67 9.59 51.51
CA ILE A 179 16.01 9.51 52.09
C ILE A 179 15.97 8.47 53.22
N SER A 180 16.59 7.33 52.92
CA SER A 180 16.98 6.24 53.83
C SER A 180 15.92 5.24 54.29
N SER A 181 15.46 4.37 53.38
CA SER A 181 15.14 2.98 53.73
C SER A 181 15.44 2.06 52.54
N SER A 182 16.71 1.82 52.29
CA SER A 182 17.15 0.64 51.53
C SER A 182 16.75 -0.61 52.35
N PRO A 183 15.90 -1.51 51.84
CA PRO A 183 15.72 -2.81 52.47
C PRO A 183 16.81 -3.73 51.92
N LEU A 184 18.01 -3.68 52.50
CA LEU A 184 18.97 -4.76 52.30
C LEU A 184 18.53 -5.92 53.20
N ILE A 185 17.69 -6.77 52.59
CA ILE A 185 17.75 -8.24 52.60
C ILE A 185 18.37 -8.83 53.89
N ASN A 186 17.50 -9.41 54.71
CA ASN A 186 17.85 -10.42 55.71
C ASN A 186 18.74 -11.50 55.07
N LEU A 187 20.02 -11.54 55.43
CA LEU A 187 20.92 -12.66 55.21
C LEU A 187 21.31 -13.23 56.59
N PRO A 188 21.25 -14.55 56.82
CA PRO A 188 21.60 -15.13 58.12
C PRO A 188 23.10 -15.01 58.41
N PRO A 189 23.52 -14.98 59.70
CA PRO A 189 24.91 -14.83 60.05
C PRO A 189 25.67 -16.13 59.74
N SER A 190 26.63 -16.06 58.81
CA SER A 190 27.59 -17.14 58.61
C SER A 190 28.67 -17.04 59.69
N VAL A 191 28.73 -18.05 60.54
CA VAL A 191 29.76 -18.26 61.56
C VAL A 191 31.05 -18.67 60.84
N SER A 192 32.11 -17.87 60.95
CA SER A 192 33.47 -18.36 60.70
C SER A 192 34.44 -17.79 61.73
N ASN A 193 34.79 -18.67 62.67
CA ASN A 193 35.89 -18.56 63.60
C ASN A 193 37.22 -18.28 62.87
N THR A 194 38.01 -17.36 63.40
CA THR A 194 39.47 -17.52 63.44
C THR A 194 40.01 -16.86 64.72
N PRO A 195 40.77 -17.58 65.56
CA PRO A 195 41.36 -17.03 66.77
C PRO A 195 42.65 -16.26 66.47
N THR A 196 42.90 -15.31 67.35
CA THR A 196 44.12 -14.51 67.50
C THR A 196 45.38 -15.37 67.67
N LYS A 197 46.47 -14.92 67.05
CA LYS A 197 47.73 -14.67 67.77
C LYS A 197 48.56 -13.61 67.06
#